data_AF-A0A1V5IFG1-F1
#
_entry.id   AF-A0A1V5IFG1-F1
#
_cell.length_a   1.000
_cell.length_b   1.000
_cell.length_c   1.000
_cell.angle_alpha   90.00
_cell.angle_beta   90.00
_cell.angle_gamma   90.00
#
_symmetry.space_group_name_H-M   'P 1'
#
loop_
_entity.id
_entity.type
_entity.pdbx_description
1 polymer ?
#
loop_
_entity_poly.entity_id
_entity_poly.type
_entity_poly.pdbx_seq_one_letter_code
_entity_poly.pdbx_strand_id
1 'polypeptide(L)'
;MSRGGATSGDRPDGRLTGAARARAGRPGPGGEAVPVTVTWDERARRPVAFVWRRRRYQVERVLETWVLETGWWRDEGHVSRSYWRVRAGGRVLDLRYDRLARAWALEREVG
;
A
#
# COMPACT_ATOMS: atom_id res chain seq x y z
N MET A 1 5.39 -51.84 -25.59
CA MET A 1 4.63 -51.17 -24.52
C MET A 1 5.47 -50.01 -24.02
N SER A 2 5.17 -48.82 -24.53
CA SER A 2 5.94 -47.60 -24.28
C SER A 2 5.15 -46.70 -23.32
N ARG A 3 5.73 -46.41 -22.17
CA ARG A 3 5.35 -45.34 -21.24
C ARG A 3 6.67 -44.59 -20.99
N GLY A 4 6.84 -43.30 -21.19
CA GLY A 4 5.91 -42.20 -20.99
C GLY A 4 6.51 -41.33 -19.87
N GLY A 5 7.24 -40.27 -20.26
CA GLY A 5 7.46 -39.01 -19.54
C GLY A 5 8.10 -39.00 -18.15
N ALA A 6 9.23 -38.28 -18.02
CA ALA A 6 9.47 -37.32 -16.93
C ALA A 6 10.78 -36.54 -17.17
N THR A 7 10.70 -35.41 -17.87
CA THR A 7 11.65 -34.30 -17.73
C THR A 7 10.88 -33.02 -17.51
N SER A 8 10.71 -32.64 -16.24
CA SER A 8 10.43 -31.26 -15.81
C SER A 8 10.49 -31.32 -14.30
N GLY A 9 11.56 -30.84 -13.68
CA GLY A 9 11.83 -29.41 -13.66
C GLY A 9 11.61 -29.01 -12.22
N ASP A 10 12.64 -29.28 -11.41
CA ASP A 10 12.81 -28.71 -10.09
C ASP A 10 12.60 -27.20 -10.16
N ARG A 11 11.58 -26.69 -9.47
CA ARG A 11 11.48 -25.31 -9.01
C ARG A 11 10.63 -25.23 -7.75
N PRO A 12 11.24 -25.13 -6.57
CA PRO A 12 10.57 -24.61 -5.41
C PRO A 12 10.67 -23.07 -5.42
N ASP A 13 9.97 -22.39 -6.34
CA ASP A 13 9.86 -20.93 -6.31
C ASP A 13 8.51 -20.54 -5.73
N GLY A 14 8.52 -20.45 -4.41
CA GLY A 14 7.41 -19.94 -3.62
C GLY A 14 7.90 -19.63 -2.23
N ARG A 15 9.02 -18.91 -2.14
CA ARG A 15 9.49 -18.29 -0.90
C ARG A 15 8.27 -17.64 -0.25
N LEU A 16 7.81 -18.21 0.86
CA LEU A 16 6.81 -17.61 1.73
C LEU A 16 7.46 -16.34 2.31
N THR A 17 7.50 -15.27 1.51
CA THR A 17 8.01 -13.97 1.95
C THR A 17 6.99 -13.38 2.86
N GLY A 18 7.24 -13.63 4.14
CA GLY A 18 6.68 -12.89 5.25
C GLY A 18 5.22 -13.23 5.43
N ALA A 19 4.99 -14.23 6.29
CA ALA A 19 3.90 -14.13 7.24
C ALA A 19 3.73 -12.65 7.61
N ALA A 20 2.52 -12.14 7.39
CA ALA A 20 2.04 -10.89 7.93
C ALA A 20 2.25 -10.94 9.45
N ARG A 21 3.47 -10.66 9.89
CA ARG A 21 3.72 -10.14 11.21
C ARG A 21 3.09 -8.77 11.13
N ALA A 22 1.84 -8.72 11.54
CA ALA A 22 1.15 -7.51 11.89
C ALA A 22 2.07 -6.73 12.83
N ARG A 23 2.94 -5.90 12.25
CA ARG A 23 3.61 -4.83 12.97
C ARG A 23 2.46 -3.95 13.39
N ALA A 24 2.11 -4.03 14.66
CA ALA A 24 0.97 -3.34 15.26
C ALA A 24 0.91 -1.90 14.70
N GLY A 25 -0.17 -1.60 13.96
CA GLY A 25 -0.42 -0.25 13.45
C GLY A 25 -0.47 -0.08 11.92
N ARG A 26 -0.27 -1.12 11.10
CA ARG A 26 -0.56 -1.02 9.65
C ARG A 26 -2.04 -1.30 9.36
N PRO A 27 -2.70 -0.49 8.52
CA PRO A 27 -4.08 -0.72 8.12
C PRO A 27 -4.24 -2.02 7.32
N GLY A 28 -5.34 -2.74 7.55
CA GLY A 28 -5.73 -3.90 6.77
C GLY A 28 -6.40 -3.52 5.44
N PRO A 29 -6.71 -4.50 4.57
CA PRO A 29 -7.29 -4.24 3.25
C PRO A 29 -8.71 -3.62 3.29
N GLY A 30 -9.40 -3.64 4.43
CA GLY A 30 -10.77 -3.14 4.58
C GLY A 30 -10.93 -1.87 5.43
N GLY A 31 -9.87 -1.11 5.71
CA GLY A 31 -9.99 0.12 6.51
C GLY A 31 -10.86 1.19 5.83
N GLU A 32 -11.71 1.84 6.63
CA GLU A 32 -12.53 2.98 6.19
C GLU A 32 -11.59 4.15 5.87
N ALA A 33 -11.44 4.45 4.58
CA ALA A 33 -10.50 5.46 4.12
C ALA A 33 -11.25 6.65 3.54
N VAL A 34 -10.85 7.84 3.97
CA VAL A 34 -11.46 9.11 3.57
C VAL A 34 -10.80 9.58 2.28
N PRO A 35 -11.53 9.79 1.17
CA PRO A 35 -10.93 10.32 -0.06
C PRO A 35 -10.23 11.67 0.18
N VAL A 36 -9.03 11.82 -0.36
CA VAL A 36 -8.26 13.08 -0.27
C VAL A 36 -7.59 13.41 -1.61
N THR A 37 -7.39 14.70 -1.86
CA THR A 37 -6.54 15.15 -2.98
C THR A 37 -5.11 15.28 -2.49
N VAL A 38 -4.17 14.64 -3.18
CA VAL A 38 -2.73 14.68 -2.85
C VAL A 38 -1.99 15.46 -3.93
N THR A 39 -1.08 16.34 -3.51
CA THR A 39 -0.06 16.93 -4.36
C THR A 39 1.17 16.01 -4.31
N TRP A 40 1.52 15.46 -5.46
CA TRP A 40 2.65 14.54 -5.64
C TRP A 40 3.85 15.29 -6.23
N ASP A 41 5.05 15.02 -5.70
CA ASP A 41 6.31 15.47 -6.29
C ASP A 41 6.93 14.32 -7.08
N GLU A 42 6.94 14.46 -8.41
CA GLU A 42 7.50 13.46 -9.32
C GLU A 42 9.02 13.31 -9.18
N ARG A 43 9.75 14.38 -8.83
CA ARG A 43 11.21 14.33 -8.69
C ARG A 43 11.59 13.57 -7.43
N ALA A 44 10.91 13.86 -6.33
CA ALA A 44 11.14 13.21 -5.05
C ALA A 44 10.39 11.87 -4.89
N ARG A 45 9.49 11.55 -5.83
CA ARG A 45 8.59 10.38 -5.81
C ARG A 45 7.88 10.21 -4.47
N ARG A 46 7.32 11.29 -3.93
CA ARG A 46 6.64 11.30 -2.63
C ARG A 46 5.50 12.32 -2.57
N PRO A 47 4.51 12.14 -1.68
CA PRO A 47 3.51 13.16 -1.42
C PRO A 47 4.14 14.36 -0.71
N VAL A 48 3.82 15.58 -1.16
CA VAL A 48 4.32 16.83 -0.56
C VAL A 48 3.22 17.62 0.15
N ALA A 49 1.95 17.40 -0.21
CA ALA A 49 0.81 17.97 0.49
C ALA A 49 -0.46 17.17 0.21
N PHE A 50 -1.50 17.40 1.01
CA PHE A 50 -2.83 16.85 0.75
C PHE A 50 -3.93 17.77 1.31
N VAL A 51 -5.16 17.61 0.82
CA VAL A 51 -6.34 18.33 1.30
C VAL A 51 -7.24 17.37 2.08
N TRP A 52 -7.51 17.71 3.33
CA TRP A 52 -8.36 16.93 4.22
C TRP A 52 -9.21 17.86 5.09
N ARG A 53 -10.50 17.55 5.29
CA ARG A 53 -11.44 18.38 6.06
C ARG A 53 -11.42 19.87 5.64
N ARG A 54 -11.44 20.12 4.33
CA ARG A 54 -11.37 21.47 3.71
C ARG A 54 -10.10 22.27 4.05
N ARG A 55 -9.06 21.63 4.58
CA ARG A 55 -7.77 22.27 4.89
C ARG A 55 -6.64 21.59 4.14
N ARG A 56 -5.68 22.38 3.63
CA ARG A 56 -4.43 21.88 3.06
C ARG A 56 -3.40 21.62 4.15
N TYR A 57 -2.80 20.44 4.13
CA TYR A 57 -1.72 20.02 5.00
C TYR A 57 -0.45 19.81 4.17
N GLN A 58 0.64 20.45 4.57
CA GLN A 58 1.96 20.21 3.99
C GLN A 58 2.60 19.00 4.66
N VAL A 59 3.20 18.11 3.88
CA VAL A 59 3.95 16.97 4.41
C VAL A 59 5.30 17.48 4.90
N GLU A 60 5.49 17.48 6.21
CA GLU A 60 6.73 17.89 6.86
C GLU A 60 7.82 16.83 6.68
N ARG A 61 7.43 15.55 6.80
CA ARG A 61 8.33 14.41 6.66
C ARG A 61 7.54 13.15 6.30
N VAL A 62 8.09 12.34 5.41
CA VAL A 62 7.66 10.94 5.21
C VAL A 62 8.43 10.08 6.21
N LEU A 63 7.72 9.38 7.08
CA LEU A 63 8.29 8.55 8.15
C LEU A 63 8.47 7.10 7.70
N GLU A 64 7.51 6.57 6.95
CA GLU A 64 7.53 5.19 6.46
C GLU A 64 6.79 5.09 5.11
N THR A 65 7.18 4.14 4.28
CA THR A 65 6.50 3.82 3.01
C THR A 65 6.44 2.32 2.85
N TRP A 66 5.29 1.80 2.45
CA TRP A 66 5.11 0.37 2.19
C TRP A 66 4.09 0.12 1.09
N VAL A 67 4.13 -1.08 0.52
CA VAL A 67 3.17 -1.55 -0.48
C VAL A 67 2.40 -2.73 0.09
N LEU A 68 1.10 -2.76 -0.14
CA LEU A 68 0.21 -3.89 0.11
C LEU A 68 -0.23 -4.44 -1.25
N GLU A 69 0.31 -5.60 -1.60
CA GLU A 69 -0.12 -6.37 -2.76
C GLU A 69 -0.61 -7.73 -2.28
N THR A 70 -1.90 -8.00 -2.46
CA THR A 70 -2.55 -9.24 -2.02
C THR A 70 -3.60 -9.68 -3.02
N GLY A 71 -3.90 -10.98 -3.06
CA GLY A 71 -4.99 -11.50 -3.91
C GLY A 71 -4.67 -11.44 -5.41
N TRP A 72 -3.41 -11.27 -5.80
CA TRP A 72 -2.98 -11.28 -7.21
C TRP A 72 -3.20 -12.64 -7.90
N TRP A 73 -3.35 -13.71 -7.11
CA TRP A 73 -3.61 -15.08 -7.58
C TRP A 73 -5.11 -15.42 -7.69
N ARG A 74 -6.00 -14.47 -7.38
CA ARG A 74 -7.46 -14.65 -7.48
C ARG A 74 -8.01 -13.66 -8.50
N ASP A 75 -9.03 -14.09 -9.25
CA ASP A 75 -9.73 -13.23 -10.20
C ASP A 75 -10.46 -12.06 -9.50
N GLU A 76 -10.87 -12.27 -8.25
CA GLU A 76 -11.51 -11.27 -7.40
C GLU A 76 -10.72 -11.02 -6.11
N GLY A 77 -10.78 -9.79 -5.60
CA GLY A 77 -10.12 -9.40 -4.35
C GLY A 77 -8.63 -9.07 -4.51
N HIS A 78 -8.17 -8.82 -5.74
CA HIS A 78 -6.85 -8.24 -5.96
C HIS A 78 -6.79 -6.84 -5.34
N VAL A 79 -5.80 -6.64 -4.46
CA VAL A 79 -5.51 -5.36 -3.83
C VAL A 79 -4.09 -4.97 -4.19
N SER A 80 -3.92 -3.78 -4.76
CA SER A 80 -2.60 -3.17 -5.00
C SER A 80 -2.63 -1.73 -4.50
N ARG A 81 -1.97 -1.49 -3.36
CA ARG A 81 -1.99 -0.20 -2.65
C ARG A 81 -0.61 0.21 -2.20
N SER A 82 -0.29 1.48 -2.38
CA SER A 82 0.90 2.10 -1.82
C SER A 82 0.51 2.96 -0.63
N TYR A 83 1.32 2.94 0.42
CA TYR A 83 1.06 3.68 1.65
C TYR A 83 2.25 4.54 2.04
N TRP A 84 1.96 5.71 2.59
CA TRP A 84 2.93 6.64 3.17
C TRP A 84 2.47 7.08 4.54
N ARG A 85 3.26 6.79 5.56
CA ARG A 85 3.11 7.41 6.87
C ARG A 85 3.83 8.75 6.86
N VAL A 86 3.08 9.81 7.07
CA VAL A 86 3.57 11.19 6.97
C VAL A 86 3.34 11.95 8.27
N ARG A 87 4.24 12.87 8.57
CA ARG A 87 4.01 13.91 9.57
C ARG A 87 3.51 15.17 8.87
N ALA A 88 2.38 15.70 9.31
CA ALA A 88 1.79 16.92 8.74
C ALA A 88 0.91 17.64 9.78
N GLY A 89 1.14 18.93 9.98
CA GLY A 89 0.35 19.76 10.88
C GLY A 89 0.38 19.25 12.33
N GLY A 90 1.55 18.75 12.77
CA GLY A 90 1.76 18.18 14.10
C GLY A 90 1.19 16.78 14.33
N ARG A 91 0.62 16.13 13.31
CA ARG A 91 0.01 14.79 13.38
C ARG A 91 0.79 13.78 12.56
N VAL A 92 0.64 12.50 12.89
CA VAL A 92 1.09 11.39 12.04
C VAL A 92 -0.12 10.76 11.35
N LEU A 93 -0.07 10.63 10.04
CA LEU A 93 -1.19 10.21 9.20
C LEU A 93 -0.71 9.16 8.20
N ASP A 94 -1.56 8.19 7.92
CA ASP A 94 -1.32 7.20 6.87
C ASP A 94 -2.12 7.60 5.62
N LEU A 95 -1.40 7.95 4.55
CA LEU A 95 -1.95 8.15 3.21
C LEU A 95 -1.89 6.84 2.44
N ARG A 96 -2.94 6.57 1.68
CA ARG A 96 -3.08 5.41 0.80
C ARG A 96 -3.30 5.88 -0.63
N TYR A 97 -2.59 5.26 -1.56
CA TYR A 97 -2.91 5.30 -2.98
C TYR A 97 -3.34 3.90 -3.43
N ASP A 98 -4.59 3.77 -3.85
CA ASP A 98 -5.06 2.56 -4.52
C ASP A 98 -4.63 2.60 -5.98
N ARG A 99 -3.76 1.66 -6.39
CA ARG A 99 -3.18 1.63 -7.73
C ARG A 99 -4.16 1.14 -8.79
N LEU A 100 -5.16 0.34 -8.39
CA LEU A 100 -6.20 -0.17 -9.28
C LEU A 100 -7.25 0.90 -9.54
N ALA A 101 -7.78 1.50 -8.46
CA ALA A 101 -8.75 2.58 -8.55
C ALA A 101 -8.13 3.94 -8.91
N ARG A 102 -6.79 4.05 -8.88
CA ARG A 102 -6.01 5.28 -9.10
C ARG A 102 -6.47 6.44 -8.20
N ALA A 103 -6.77 6.12 -6.94
CA ALA A 103 -7.40 7.03 -6.01
C ALA A 103 -6.60 7.17 -4.71
N TRP A 104 -6.53 8.41 -4.20
CA TRP A 104 -5.90 8.72 -2.93
C TRP A 104 -6.93 8.75 -1.80
N ALA A 105 -6.54 8.24 -0.64
CA ALA A 105 -7.32 8.31 0.58
C ALA A 105 -6.43 8.50 1.82
N LEU A 106 -6.97 9.14 2.85
CA LEU A 106 -6.42 9.13 4.19
C LEU A 106 -7.02 7.93 4.92
N GLU A 107 -6.16 7.02 5.33
CA GLU A 107 -6.58 5.75 5.93
C GLU A 107 -6.80 5.89 7.43
N ARG A 108 -5.87 6.55 8.13
CA ARG A 108 -6.03 6.86 9.56
C ARG A 108 -5.09 7.96 10.01
N GLU A 109 -5.46 8.56 11.15
CA GLU A 109 -4.53 9.24 12.03
C GLU A 109 -3.88 8.23 12.98
N VAL A 110 -2.58 8.37 13.18
CA VAL A 110 -1.77 7.55 14.09
C VAL A 110 -1.52 8.42 15.31
N GLY A 111 -2.26 8.13 16.38
CA GLY A 111 -2.16 8.74 17.70
C GLY A 111 -1.98 7.66 18.76
#